data_AF-A0A0C3NF17-F1
#
_entry.id   AF-A0A0C3NF17-F1
#
_cell.length_a   1.000
_cell.length_b   1.000
_cell.length_c   1.000
_cell.angle_alpha   90.00
_cell.angle_beta   90.00
_cell.angle_gamma   90.00
#
_symmetry.space_group_name_H-M   'P 1'
#
loop_
_entity.id
_entity.type
_entity.pdbx_description
1 polymer ?
#
loop_
_entity_poly.entity_id
_entity_poly.type
_entity_poly.pdbx_seq_one_letter_code
_entity_poly.pdbx_strand_id
1 'polypeptide(L)'
;MRDRSIGVAGQVTPANLMKFILLTVRGHALIKELSTCSVGSGGLQISLPIAPYPSLNSSPSLFRATLACVASLAGPLMTIDLVSDSTRYYRCLGATGEVTTFPWVKQVFLSYYQDESRSRRTLILDDGTVSFYGFKRCGAFPCSIVGNSVKLSRTNDLIVVIYANDEADIRFAVGFGYYLGNPWTHVIYDESRLTPWEDYAKKAYGSLSTRQADLARSISGHDATAHTDFNTASFIKHARLPRSVWAARVMWGVWYRGNCTVAIDIVLCTGCCRGPLAWKPSTTDWNGIETPGPMQELTRPPPSMGCAWMGFKCSLFISLAFGLNSVTTAIAIRLSGAMATSSKTLRQIWVGRVIQ
;
A
#
# COMPACT_ATOMS: atom_id res chain seq x y z
N MET A 1 -4.68 50.36 33.62
CA MET A 1 -4.75 50.26 32.14
C MET A 1 -5.52 48.99 31.80
N ARG A 2 -6.69 49.10 31.16
CA ARG A 2 -7.50 47.95 30.72
C ARG A 2 -7.16 47.67 29.27
N ASP A 3 -6.47 46.57 29.00
CA ASP A 3 -6.33 46.05 27.65
C ASP A 3 -7.59 45.29 27.26
N ARG A 4 -8.25 45.78 26.20
CA ARG A 4 -9.38 45.12 25.55
C ARG A 4 -8.82 44.08 24.58
N SER A 5 -9.00 42.79 24.90
CA SER A 5 -8.78 41.71 23.95
C SER A 5 -9.79 41.82 22.81
N ILE A 6 -9.30 42.08 21.60
CA ILE A 6 -10.08 42.05 20.36
C ILE A 6 -10.47 40.59 20.10
N GLY A 7 -11.77 40.30 20.16
CA GLY A 7 -12.32 39.00 19.79
C GLY A 7 -12.08 38.75 18.30
N VAL A 8 -11.23 37.78 18.00
CA VAL A 8 -11.08 37.24 16.64
C VAL A 8 -12.39 36.55 16.28
N ALA A 9 -13.18 37.19 15.42
CA ALA A 9 -14.34 36.57 14.81
C ALA A 9 -13.88 35.33 14.04
N GLY A 10 -14.24 34.15 14.55
CA GLY A 10 -13.97 32.88 13.88
C GLY A 10 -14.57 32.93 12.48
N GLN A 11 -13.70 32.92 11.49
CA GLN A 11 -14.05 32.86 10.08
C GLN A 11 -14.75 31.52 9.85
N VAL A 12 -16.09 31.54 9.79
CA VAL A 12 -16.91 30.36 9.50
C VAL A 12 -16.59 29.96 8.07
N THR A 13 -15.71 28.97 7.91
CA THR A 13 -15.41 28.35 6.62
C THR A 13 -16.70 27.81 5.98
N PRO A 14 -16.93 28.02 4.68
CA PRO A 14 -18.20 27.76 4.03
C PRO A 14 -18.36 26.28 3.64
N ALA A 15 -18.17 25.36 4.59
CA ALA A 15 -18.44 23.94 4.38
C ALA A 15 -19.92 23.66 4.04
N ASN A 16 -20.83 24.54 4.47
CA ASN A 16 -22.26 24.47 4.15
C ASN A 16 -22.64 25.03 2.78
N LEU A 17 -21.78 25.82 2.13
CA LEU A 17 -22.08 26.40 0.81
C LEU A 17 -22.01 25.33 -0.29
N MET A 18 -21.10 24.35 -0.16
CA MET A 18 -21.04 23.18 -1.04
C MET A 18 -22.32 22.33 -0.98
N LYS A 19 -22.87 22.08 0.22
CA LYS A 19 -24.17 21.39 0.39
C LYS A 19 -25.29 22.14 -0.33
N PHE A 20 -25.29 23.47 -0.23
CA PHE A 20 -26.35 24.30 -0.81
C PHE A 20 -26.23 24.44 -2.33
N ILE A 21 -25.02 24.62 -2.88
CA ILE A 21 -24.82 24.82 -4.33
C ILE A 21 -25.06 23.51 -5.11
N LEU A 22 -24.68 22.35 -4.57
CA LEU A 22 -24.96 21.06 -5.22
C LEU A 22 -26.45 20.75 -5.30
N LEU A 23 -27.25 21.25 -4.35
CA LEU A 23 -28.68 21.00 -4.27
C LEU A 23 -29.53 22.02 -5.04
N THR A 24 -29.11 23.29 -5.16
CA THR A 24 -30.08 24.36 -5.46
C THR A 24 -30.14 24.83 -6.92
N VAL A 25 -29.12 24.63 -7.78
CA VAL A 25 -29.09 25.33 -9.11
C VAL A 25 -29.07 24.41 -10.35
N ARG A 26 -28.87 23.09 -10.22
CA ARG A 26 -28.96 22.13 -11.36
C ARG A 26 -29.73 20.83 -11.04
N GLY A 27 -30.56 20.87 -9.99
CA GLY A 27 -31.07 19.70 -9.25
C GLY A 27 -31.54 18.52 -10.10
N HIS A 28 -32.44 18.69 -11.06
CA HIS A 28 -33.08 17.50 -11.68
C HIS A 28 -32.20 16.75 -12.69
N ALA A 29 -31.43 17.45 -13.53
CA ALA A 29 -30.58 16.80 -14.53
C ALA A 29 -29.37 16.11 -13.88
N LEU A 30 -28.76 16.77 -12.89
CA LEU A 30 -27.61 16.24 -12.14
C LEU A 30 -28.01 15.06 -11.23
N ILE A 31 -29.18 15.09 -10.61
CA ILE A 31 -29.71 13.96 -9.83
C ILE A 31 -29.88 12.72 -10.72
N LYS A 32 -30.37 12.89 -11.96
CA LYS A 32 -30.53 11.76 -12.88
C LYS A 32 -29.18 11.15 -13.25
N GLU A 33 -28.15 11.97 -13.50
CA GLU A 33 -26.81 11.49 -13.83
C GLU A 33 -26.12 10.77 -12.64
N LEU A 34 -26.25 11.32 -11.43
CA LEU A 34 -25.73 10.74 -10.18
C LEU A 34 -26.46 9.45 -9.77
N SER A 35 -27.65 9.19 -10.30
CA SER A 35 -28.42 7.97 -10.01
C SER A 35 -28.03 6.76 -10.87
N THR A 36 -27.16 6.94 -11.86
CA THR A 36 -26.76 5.83 -12.74
C THR A 36 -25.59 5.06 -12.16
N CYS A 37 -25.84 3.80 -11.82
CA CYS A 37 -24.84 2.85 -11.37
C CYS A 37 -24.99 1.56 -12.17
N SER A 38 -23.91 1.14 -12.84
CA SER A 38 -23.85 -0.16 -13.50
C SER A 38 -22.72 -0.99 -12.91
N VAL A 39 -22.99 -2.29 -12.73
CA VAL A 39 -22.05 -3.25 -12.19
C VAL A 39 -21.61 -4.16 -13.33
N GLY A 40 -20.32 -4.17 -13.63
CA GLY A 40 -19.70 -5.06 -14.61
C GLY A 40 -18.87 -6.16 -13.95
N SER A 41 -18.37 -7.10 -14.75
CA SER A 41 -17.43 -8.14 -14.27
C SER A 41 -16.11 -7.55 -13.74
N GLY A 42 -15.68 -6.39 -14.24
CA GLY A 42 -14.44 -5.73 -13.84
C GLY A 42 -14.57 -4.65 -12.75
N GLY A 43 -15.78 -4.29 -12.31
CA GLY A 43 -15.94 -3.19 -11.35
C GLY A 43 -17.30 -2.51 -11.36
N LEU A 44 -17.31 -1.29 -10.84
CA LEU A 44 -18.49 -0.44 -10.63
C LEU A 44 -18.36 0.85 -11.45
N GLN A 45 -19.27 1.08 -12.39
CA GLN A 45 -19.36 2.35 -13.09
C GLN A 45 -20.40 3.22 -12.38
N ILE A 46 -19.99 4.41 -11.94
CA ILE A 46 -20.82 5.32 -11.16
C ILE A 46 -20.44 6.77 -11.46
N SER A 47 -21.42 7.66 -11.48
CA SER A 47 -21.18 9.11 -11.58
C SER A 47 -20.92 9.69 -10.20
N LEU A 48 -19.73 10.27 -9.99
CA LEU A 48 -19.34 10.86 -8.70
C LEU A 48 -18.87 12.31 -8.88
N PRO A 49 -19.17 13.20 -7.93
CA PRO A 49 -18.45 14.47 -7.79
C PRO A 49 -16.98 14.18 -7.46
N ILE A 50 -16.08 14.54 -8.36
CA ILE A 50 -14.64 14.38 -8.21
C ILE A 50 -13.95 15.74 -8.21
N ALA A 51 -12.90 15.87 -7.42
CA ALA A 51 -12.07 17.06 -7.38
C ALA A 51 -10.58 16.66 -7.31
N PRO A 52 -9.72 17.16 -8.21
CA PRO A 52 -8.32 16.82 -8.29
C PRO A 52 -7.55 17.47 -7.14
N TYR A 53 -6.50 16.78 -6.70
CA TYR A 53 -5.56 17.37 -5.75
C TYR A 53 -4.69 18.42 -6.43
N PRO A 54 -4.52 19.60 -5.82
CA PRO A 54 -3.60 20.63 -6.31
C PRO A 54 -2.16 20.22 -6.02
N SER A 55 -1.50 19.70 -7.06
CA SER A 55 -0.06 19.43 -7.16
C SER A 55 0.50 18.22 -6.38
N LEU A 56 1.20 17.35 -7.09
CA LEU A 56 2.67 17.37 -7.22
C LEU A 56 2.95 17.47 -8.73
N ASN A 57 4.10 17.99 -9.16
CA ASN A 57 4.46 18.30 -10.57
C ASN A 57 4.48 17.12 -11.57
N SER A 58 3.78 16.02 -11.33
CA SER A 58 3.75 14.81 -12.15
C SER A 58 2.33 14.24 -12.25
N SER A 59 1.61 14.70 -13.28
CA SER A 59 0.35 14.17 -13.82
C SER A 59 -0.87 14.14 -12.89
N PRO A 60 -2.04 14.67 -13.32
CA PRO A 60 -3.25 14.82 -12.52
C PRO A 60 -4.04 13.50 -12.40
N SER A 61 -3.42 12.45 -11.85
CA SER A 61 -4.07 11.16 -11.67
C SER A 61 -4.75 11.00 -10.31
N LEU A 62 -4.55 11.90 -9.34
CA LEU A 62 -5.14 11.77 -8.01
C LEU A 62 -6.36 12.69 -7.83
N PHE A 63 -7.47 12.10 -7.42
CA PHE A 63 -8.76 12.76 -7.24
C PHE A 63 -9.34 12.41 -5.88
N ARG A 64 -10.09 13.33 -5.29
CA ARG A 64 -11.00 13.04 -4.18
C ARG A 64 -12.41 12.95 -4.74
N ALA A 65 -13.05 11.80 -4.56
CA ALA A 65 -14.46 11.61 -4.91
C ALA A 65 -15.32 11.74 -3.65
N THR A 66 -16.44 12.46 -3.79
CA THR A 66 -17.45 12.59 -2.72
C THR A 66 -18.53 11.56 -2.94
N LEU A 67 -18.84 10.78 -1.92
CA LEU A 67 -19.92 9.80 -1.95
C LEU A 67 -21.21 10.43 -1.42
N ALA A 68 -22.35 10.04 -1.99
CA ALA A 68 -23.68 10.46 -1.52
C ALA A 68 -24.10 9.73 -0.22
N CYS A 69 -23.15 9.49 0.68
CA CYS A 69 -23.39 8.90 1.99
C CYS A 69 -22.73 9.76 3.08
N VAL A 70 -23.39 9.81 4.22
CA VAL A 70 -22.89 10.49 5.42
C VAL A 70 -22.57 9.45 6.49
N ALA A 71 -21.44 9.59 7.17
CA ALA A 71 -21.09 8.71 8.29
C ALA A 71 -21.98 8.97 9.52
N SER A 72 -22.47 10.21 9.67
CA SER A 72 -23.45 10.63 10.68
C SER A 72 -24.36 11.71 10.10
N LEU A 73 -25.59 11.85 10.61
CA LEU A 73 -26.58 12.82 10.10
C LEU A 73 -26.06 14.27 10.06
N ALA A 74 -25.15 14.64 10.97
CA ALA A 74 -24.53 15.96 11.04
C ALA A 74 -23.11 16.01 10.41
N GLY A 75 -22.59 14.88 9.93
CA GLY A 75 -21.22 14.76 9.46
C GLY A 75 -20.97 15.33 8.06
N PRO A 76 -19.69 15.48 7.68
CA PRO A 76 -19.32 15.69 6.29
C PRO A 76 -19.73 14.48 5.43
N LEU A 77 -19.90 14.72 4.13
CA LEU A 77 -20.05 13.63 3.17
C LEU A 77 -18.80 12.76 3.21
N MET A 78 -18.99 11.45 3.05
CA MET A 78 -17.87 10.54 2.97
C MET A 78 -17.08 10.82 1.69
N THR A 79 -15.75 10.83 1.79
CA THR A 79 -14.87 10.98 0.65
C THR A 79 -13.98 9.76 0.50
N ILE A 80 -13.64 9.44 -0.75
CA ILE A 80 -12.62 8.44 -1.08
C ILE A 80 -11.60 9.07 -2.02
N ASP A 81 -10.35 8.66 -1.86
CA ASP A 81 -9.29 9.07 -2.77
C ASP A 81 -9.17 8.05 -3.88
N LEU A 82 -9.10 8.56 -5.11
CA LEU A 82 -9.06 7.78 -6.33
C LEU A 82 -7.81 8.14 -7.12
N VAL A 83 -7.16 7.12 -7.67
CA VAL A 83 -6.10 7.27 -8.64
C VAL A 83 -6.60 6.77 -10.00
N SER A 84 -6.42 7.60 -11.03
CA SER A 84 -6.83 7.31 -12.40
C SER A 84 -5.68 6.64 -13.15
N ASP A 85 -6.02 5.53 -13.79
CA ASP A 85 -5.17 4.78 -14.71
C ASP A 85 -5.94 4.64 -16.02
N SER A 86 -5.67 5.57 -16.95
CA SER A 86 -6.44 5.71 -18.19
C SER A 86 -7.95 5.88 -17.91
N THR A 87 -8.76 4.85 -18.16
CA THR A 87 -10.22 4.85 -17.96
C THR A 87 -10.68 4.29 -16.62
N ARG A 88 -9.75 3.71 -15.84
CA ARG A 88 -10.05 3.04 -14.57
C ARG A 88 -9.66 3.92 -13.40
N TYR A 89 -10.43 3.79 -12.32
CA TYR A 89 -10.16 4.45 -11.06
C TYR A 89 -9.97 3.39 -9.98
N TYR A 90 -8.91 3.54 -9.21
CA TYR A 90 -8.63 2.68 -8.07
C TYR A 90 -8.69 3.49 -6.79
N ARG A 91 -9.15 2.87 -5.70
CA ARG A 91 -9.08 3.50 -4.39
C ARG A 91 -7.63 3.61 -3.94
N CYS A 92 -7.22 4.81 -3.58
CA CYS A 92 -5.94 5.10 -2.93
C CYS A 92 -6.19 5.41 -1.45
N LEU A 93 -5.18 5.16 -0.61
CA LEU A 93 -5.15 5.53 0.80
C LEU A 93 -3.98 6.49 1.04
N GLY A 94 -4.14 7.41 1.99
CA GLY A 94 -3.06 8.30 2.42
C GLY A 94 -2.84 9.53 1.55
N ALA A 95 -3.79 9.87 0.68
CA ALA A 95 -3.75 11.14 -0.03
C ALA A 95 -3.92 12.30 0.96
N THR A 96 -2.86 13.08 1.15
CA THR A 96 -2.85 14.27 1.99
C THR A 96 -2.90 15.51 1.12
N GLY A 97 -3.67 16.51 1.55
CA GLY A 97 -3.77 17.79 0.86
C GLY A 97 -5.17 18.37 0.90
N GLU A 98 -5.25 19.69 0.85
CA GLU A 98 -6.50 20.38 0.62
C GLU A 98 -6.84 20.33 -0.86
N VAL A 99 -8.11 20.03 -1.15
CA VAL A 99 -8.62 20.04 -2.51
C VAL A 99 -9.02 21.48 -2.82
N THR A 100 -8.28 22.13 -3.71
CA THR A 100 -8.50 23.57 -4.01
C THR A 100 -9.47 23.82 -5.16
N THR A 101 -9.92 22.77 -5.84
CA THR A 101 -10.78 22.90 -7.02
C THR A 101 -12.22 22.52 -6.72
N PHE A 102 -13.15 23.18 -7.42
CA PHE A 102 -14.56 22.83 -7.35
C PHE A 102 -14.78 21.42 -7.92
N PRO A 103 -15.56 20.57 -7.23
CA PRO A 103 -15.86 19.24 -7.72
C PRO A 103 -16.73 19.33 -8.96
N TRP A 104 -16.45 18.46 -9.93
CA TRP A 104 -17.33 18.24 -11.08
C TRP A 104 -17.80 16.80 -11.09
N VAL A 105 -18.97 16.56 -11.68
CA VAL A 105 -19.49 15.20 -11.81
C VAL A 105 -18.82 14.52 -13.00
N LYS A 106 -18.27 13.32 -12.77
CA LYS A 106 -17.68 12.48 -13.80
C LYS A 106 -18.15 11.05 -13.60
N GLN A 107 -18.47 10.38 -14.71
CA GLN A 107 -18.65 8.94 -14.70
C GLN A 107 -17.29 8.26 -14.52
N VAL A 108 -17.13 7.57 -13.39
CA VAL A 108 -15.90 6.84 -13.04
C VAL A 108 -16.15 5.35 -13.07
N PHE A 109 -15.20 4.60 -13.60
CA PHE A 109 -15.17 3.14 -13.51
C PHE A 109 -14.27 2.75 -12.33
N LEU A 110 -14.87 2.53 -11.16
CA LEU A 110 -14.19 2.01 -9.98
C LEU A 110 -13.86 0.54 -10.24
N SER A 111 -12.62 0.29 -10.62
CA SER A 111 -12.15 -1.05 -10.92
C SER A 111 -12.01 -1.85 -9.64
N TYR A 112 -12.61 -3.04 -9.60
CA TYR A 112 -12.31 -3.99 -8.54
C TYR A 112 -10.99 -4.65 -8.90
N TYR A 113 -9.88 -4.15 -8.32
CA TYR A 113 -8.59 -4.79 -8.48
C TYR A 113 -8.60 -6.13 -7.76
N GLN A 114 -9.02 -7.16 -8.49
CA GLN A 114 -8.88 -8.55 -8.10
C GLN A 114 -7.42 -8.89 -8.39
N ASP A 115 -6.59 -8.70 -7.38
CA ASP A 115 -5.23 -9.24 -7.41
C ASP A 115 -5.38 -10.77 -7.40
N GLU A 116 -5.53 -11.35 -8.59
CA GLU A 116 -5.61 -12.80 -8.79
C GLU A 116 -4.32 -13.48 -8.32
N SER A 117 -3.24 -12.72 -8.19
CA SER A 117 -1.95 -13.17 -7.67
C SER A 117 -1.85 -13.08 -6.14
N ARG A 118 -2.89 -13.51 -5.41
CA ARG A 118 -2.83 -13.63 -3.94
C ARG A 118 -1.60 -14.39 -3.42
N SER A 119 -1.02 -15.25 -4.25
CA SER A 119 0.22 -15.99 -3.98
C SER A 119 1.49 -15.12 -3.98
N ARG A 120 1.50 -13.94 -4.61
CA ARG A 120 2.71 -13.12 -4.83
C ARG A 120 2.99 -12.08 -3.76
N ARG A 121 2.27 -12.13 -2.64
CA ARG A 121 2.44 -11.16 -1.55
C ARG A 121 3.37 -11.64 -0.46
N THR A 122 3.97 -12.80 -0.66
CA THR A 122 5.05 -13.31 0.17
C THR A 122 6.36 -12.88 -0.48
N LEU A 123 7.07 -12.01 0.21
CA LEU A 123 8.40 -11.55 -0.16
C LEU A 123 9.44 -12.36 0.61
N ILE A 124 10.48 -12.79 -0.09
CA ILE A 124 11.66 -13.39 0.52
C ILE A 124 12.71 -12.29 0.66
N LEU A 125 13.20 -12.07 1.87
CA LEU A 125 14.29 -11.15 2.15
C LEU A 125 15.60 -11.91 2.10
N ASP A 126 16.50 -11.44 1.25
CA ASP A 126 17.88 -11.91 1.21
C ASP A 126 18.79 -10.77 1.69
N ASP A 127 19.07 -10.76 2.98
CA ASP A 127 19.94 -9.78 3.64
C ASP A 127 21.19 -10.44 4.26
N GLY A 128 21.57 -11.62 3.76
CA GLY A 128 22.69 -12.41 4.29
C GLY A 128 24.04 -11.69 4.22
N THR A 129 24.24 -10.80 3.23
CA THR A 129 25.48 -10.04 3.08
C THR A 129 25.54 -8.81 4.01
N VAL A 130 24.40 -8.35 4.55
CA VAL A 130 24.34 -7.13 5.37
C VAL A 130 25.18 -7.28 6.64
N SER A 131 25.18 -8.46 7.26
CA SER A 131 25.98 -8.74 8.46
C SER A 131 27.49 -8.74 8.23
N PHE A 132 27.96 -8.98 7.01
CA PHE A 132 29.39 -8.92 6.68
C PHE A 132 29.97 -7.52 6.93
N TYR A 133 29.13 -6.48 6.79
CA TYR A 133 29.51 -5.09 7.00
C TYR A 133 29.13 -4.56 8.39
N GLY A 134 28.87 -5.45 9.36
CA GLY A 134 28.53 -5.07 10.73
C GLY A 134 27.10 -4.56 10.94
N PHE A 135 26.28 -4.52 9.90
CA PHE A 135 24.87 -4.15 10.01
C PHE A 135 24.03 -5.33 10.49
N LYS A 136 23.08 -5.08 11.40
CA LYS A 136 22.14 -6.05 11.95
C LYS A 136 20.70 -5.63 11.67
N ARG A 137 19.85 -6.59 11.34
CA ARG A 137 18.40 -6.39 11.22
C ARG A 137 17.80 -6.18 12.62
N CYS A 138 17.32 -4.98 12.89
CA CYS A 138 16.75 -4.60 14.19
C CYS A 138 15.31 -5.07 14.33
N GLY A 139 14.52 -4.96 13.26
CA GLY A 139 13.10 -5.31 13.28
C GLY A 139 12.36 -4.81 12.04
N ALA A 140 11.03 -4.94 12.06
CA ALA A 140 10.18 -4.49 10.98
C ALA A 140 8.83 -3.95 11.48
N PHE A 141 8.20 -3.09 10.67
CA PHE A 141 6.91 -2.47 10.96
C PHE A 141 6.06 -2.35 9.68
N PRO A 142 4.74 -2.63 9.72
CA PRO A 142 3.93 -3.01 10.88
C PRO A 142 3.95 -4.52 11.19
N CYS A 143 4.49 -5.34 10.27
CA CYS A 143 4.47 -6.79 10.38
C CYS A 143 5.76 -7.33 11.01
N SER A 144 5.64 -8.43 11.77
CA SER A 144 6.79 -9.26 12.14
C SER A 144 7.26 -10.09 10.95
N ILE A 145 8.57 -10.13 10.71
CA ILE A 145 9.20 -11.02 9.74
C ILE A 145 9.22 -12.43 10.33
N VAL A 146 8.78 -13.44 9.57
CA VAL A 146 8.88 -14.85 9.98
C VAL A 146 10.05 -15.47 9.23
N GLY A 147 11.18 -15.64 9.93
CA GLY A 147 12.44 -16.03 9.32
C GLY A 147 12.95 -14.95 8.38
N ASN A 148 12.90 -15.24 7.08
CA ASN A 148 13.23 -14.30 5.99
C ASN A 148 12.01 -13.99 5.11
N SER A 149 10.83 -14.45 5.49
CA SER A 149 9.62 -14.24 4.73
C SER A 149 8.80 -13.09 5.32
N VAL A 150 8.31 -12.23 4.42
CA VAL A 150 7.38 -11.16 4.76
C VAL A 150 6.11 -11.35 3.98
N LYS A 151 4.97 -11.34 4.69
CA LYS A 151 3.66 -11.39 4.06
C LYS A 151 3.03 -10.02 4.05
N LEU A 152 2.88 -9.46 2.85
CA LEU A 152 2.08 -8.27 2.62
C LEU A 152 0.59 -8.65 2.48
N SER A 153 -0.28 -7.78 2.96
CA SER A 153 -1.74 -7.99 2.91
C SER A 153 -2.41 -6.91 2.07
N ARG A 154 -3.73 -6.98 1.89
CA ARG A 154 -4.48 -5.93 1.17
C ARG A 154 -4.55 -4.63 1.96
N THR A 155 -4.45 -4.72 3.29
CA THR A 155 -4.54 -3.58 4.20
C THR A 155 -3.15 -3.07 4.60
N ASN A 156 -2.14 -3.94 4.55
CA ASN A 156 -0.75 -3.64 4.83
C ASN A 156 0.08 -4.02 3.60
N ASP A 157 0.04 -3.16 2.59
CA ASP A 157 0.77 -3.28 1.34
C ASP A 157 2.19 -2.70 1.42
N LEU A 158 2.57 -2.15 2.56
CA LEU A 158 3.88 -1.61 2.90
C LEU A 158 4.43 -2.28 4.16
N ILE A 159 5.73 -2.53 4.16
CA ILE A 159 6.53 -2.84 5.34
C ILE A 159 7.85 -2.08 5.29
N VAL A 160 8.38 -1.78 6.46
CA VAL A 160 9.68 -1.16 6.67
C VAL A 160 10.53 -2.11 7.50
N VAL A 161 11.74 -2.40 7.03
CA VAL A 161 12.75 -3.21 7.74
C VAL A 161 13.92 -2.32 8.13
N ILE A 162 14.34 -2.40 9.38
CA ILE A 162 15.38 -1.54 9.95
C ILE A 162 16.69 -2.30 10.07
N TYR A 163 17.77 -1.65 9.65
CA TYR A 163 19.14 -2.12 9.76
C TYR A 163 19.99 -1.09 10.51
N ALA A 164 20.85 -1.55 11.41
CA ALA A 164 21.75 -0.68 12.16
C ALA A 164 23.15 -1.30 12.27
N ASN A 165 24.18 -0.48 12.19
CA ASN A 165 25.56 -0.85 12.52
C ASN A 165 25.97 -0.03 13.74
N ASP A 166 25.85 -0.62 14.93
CA ASP A 166 26.05 0.09 16.20
C ASP A 166 27.43 0.72 16.32
N GLU A 167 28.48 0.05 15.82
CA GLU A 167 29.88 0.49 15.86
C GLU A 167 30.11 1.78 15.06
N ALA A 168 29.47 1.89 13.90
CA ALA A 168 29.70 2.99 12.97
C ALA A 168 28.73 4.17 13.14
N ASP A 169 27.86 4.09 14.13
CA ASP A 169 26.82 5.06 14.39
C ASP A 169 25.74 5.26 13.29
N ILE A 170 25.52 4.27 12.41
CA ILE A 170 24.56 4.37 11.29
C ILE A 170 23.32 3.49 11.45
N ARG A 171 22.17 3.99 11.00
CA ARG A 171 20.92 3.24 10.86
C ARG A 171 20.22 3.63 9.55
N PHE A 172 19.57 2.66 8.91
CA PHE A 172 18.70 2.90 7.77
C PHE A 172 17.49 1.99 7.76
N ALA A 173 16.48 2.38 7.00
CA ALA A 173 15.22 1.70 6.80
C ALA A 173 15.08 1.33 5.33
N VAL A 174 14.69 0.10 5.04
CA VAL A 174 14.28 -0.33 3.71
C VAL A 174 12.78 -0.53 3.71
N GLY A 175 12.08 0.36 3.02
CA GLY A 175 10.67 0.24 2.74
C GLY A 175 10.44 -0.55 1.47
N PHE A 176 9.53 -1.51 1.51
CA PHE A 176 9.08 -2.19 0.31
C PHE A 176 7.58 -2.49 0.38
N GLY A 177 6.96 -2.48 -0.78
CA GLY A 177 5.52 -2.62 -0.85
C GLY A 177 4.98 -2.79 -2.25
N TYR A 178 3.66 -2.86 -2.34
CA TYR A 178 2.92 -2.81 -3.59
C TYR A 178 2.00 -1.59 -3.57
N TYR A 179 1.88 -0.93 -4.70
CA TYR A 179 0.88 0.11 -4.89
C TYR A 179 0.19 -0.10 -6.23
N LEU A 180 -1.12 -0.38 -6.19
CA LEU A 180 -1.93 -0.77 -7.37
C LEU A 180 -1.34 -1.96 -8.15
N GLY A 181 -0.76 -2.93 -7.43
CA GLY A 181 -0.11 -4.09 -8.04
C GLY A 181 1.31 -3.85 -8.52
N ASN A 182 1.80 -2.61 -8.50
CA ASN A 182 3.19 -2.31 -8.85
C ASN A 182 4.09 -2.44 -7.62
N PRO A 183 5.11 -3.31 -7.65
CA PRO A 183 6.07 -3.39 -6.56
C PRO A 183 6.93 -2.14 -6.49
N TRP A 184 7.37 -1.78 -5.29
CA TRP A 184 8.32 -0.70 -5.10
C TRP A 184 9.22 -0.89 -3.88
N THR A 185 10.40 -0.26 -3.92
CA THR A 185 11.34 -0.22 -2.80
C THR A 185 11.93 1.18 -2.58
N HIS A 186 12.27 1.52 -1.35
CA HIS A 186 12.97 2.74 -1.04
C HIS A 186 13.80 2.61 0.23
N VAL A 187 15.02 3.14 0.17
CA VAL A 187 15.87 3.29 1.35
C VAL A 187 15.67 4.68 1.93
N ILE A 188 15.39 4.75 3.22
CA ILE A 188 15.42 5.95 4.05
C ILE A 188 16.53 5.78 5.07
N TYR A 189 17.17 6.88 5.46
CA TYR A 189 18.09 6.90 6.58
C TYR A 189 17.67 8.02 7.54
N ASP A 190 18.11 7.94 8.79
CA ASP A 190 18.00 9.02 9.77
C ASP A 190 19.35 9.18 10.45
N GLU A 191 19.74 10.43 10.66
CA GLU A 191 21.00 10.76 11.34
C GLU A 191 20.84 10.66 12.86
N SER A 192 19.60 10.62 13.38
CA SER A 192 19.32 10.59 14.80
C SER A 192 19.23 9.17 15.38
N ARG A 193 20.29 8.78 16.08
CA ARG A 193 20.41 7.55 16.86
C ARG A 193 19.64 7.52 18.18
N LEU A 194 19.26 8.69 18.68
CA LEU A 194 18.59 8.83 19.97
C LEU A 194 17.18 8.26 19.97
N THR A 195 16.62 8.00 18.79
CA THR A 195 15.30 7.38 18.65
C THR A 195 15.40 5.86 18.79
N PRO A 196 14.52 5.22 19.59
CA PRO A 196 14.31 3.78 19.52
C PRO A 196 14.03 3.33 18.08
N TRP A 197 14.47 2.14 17.70
CA TRP A 197 14.34 1.69 16.31
C TRP A 197 12.86 1.56 15.90
N GLU A 198 11.97 1.27 16.86
CA GLU A 198 10.52 1.16 16.66
C GLU A 198 9.90 2.49 16.25
N ASP A 199 10.28 3.57 16.92
CA ASP A 199 9.77 4.90 16.62
C ASP A 199 10.33 5.42 15.29
N TYR A 200 11.60 5.09 15.01
CA TYR A 200 12.17 5.31 13.69
C TYR A 200 11.42 4.53 12.61
N ALA A 201 11.07 3.26 12.85
CA ALA A 201 10.31 2.43 11.90
C ALA A 201 8.92 3.00 11.63
N LYS A 202 8.20 3.47 12.65
CA LYS A 202 6.89 4.14 12.49
C LYS A 202 7.00 5.43 11.70
N LYS A 203 8.02 6.26 11.99
CA LYS A 203 8.29 7.50 11.27
C LYS A 203 8.61 7.23 9.80
N ALA A 204 9.49 6.26 9.53
CA ALA A 204 9.82 5.81 8.18
C ALA A 204 8.59 5.26 7.45
N TYR A 205 7.77 4.44 8.13
CA TYR A 205 6.52 3.92 7.56
C TYR A 205 5.56 5.04 7.19
N GLY A 206 5.31 6.01 8.08
CA GLY A 206 4.48 7.17 7.79
C GLY A 206 5.00 7.98 6.60
N SER A 207 6.30 8.24 6.54
CA SER A 207 6.93 8.95 5.43
C SER A 207 6.85 8.19 4.09
N LEU A 208 6.89 6.86 4.13
CA LEU A 208 6.83 6.01 2.94
C LEU A 208 5.40 5.81 2.46
N SER A 209 4.46 5.67 3.38
CA SER A 209 3.04 5.51 3.09
C SER A 209 2.49 6.70 2.32
N THR A 210 2.88 7.93 2.66
CA THR A 210 2.48 9.14 1.93
C THR A 210 3.12 9.26 0.54
N ARG A 211 4.24 8.58 0.30
CA ARG A 211 5.02 8.64 -0.96
C ARG A 211 4.89 7.40 -1.84
N GLN A 212 4.13 6.38 -1.41
CA GLN A 212 4.06 5.09 -2.10
C GLN A 212 3.65 5.22 -3.57
N ALA A 213 2.72 6.12 -3.87
CA ALA A 213 2.24 6.35 -5.23
C ALA A 213 3.35 6.92 -6.13
N ASP A 214 4.14 7.84 -5.61
CA ASP A 214 5.27 8.43 -6.34
C ASP A 214 6.39 7.41 -6.53
N LEU A 215 6.69 6.64 -5.49
CA LEU A 215 7.72 5.60 -5.51
C LEU A 215 7.39 4.50 -6.52
N ALA A 216 6.15 4.00 -6.53
CA ALA A 216 5.71 3.00 -7.50
C ALA A 216 5.74 3.54 -8.95
N ARG A 217 5.24 4.76 -9.17
CA ARG A 217 5.27 5.40 -10.51
C ARG A 217 6.69 5.61 -11.01
N SER A 218 7.63 5.96 -10.13
CA SER A 218 9.03 6.18 -10.50
C SER A 218 9.73 4.93 -11.04
N ILE A 219 9.23 3.74 -10.70
CA ILE A 219 9.74 2.47 -11.22
C ILE A 219 9.14 2.18 -12.58
N SER A 220 7.83 2.37 -12.75
CA SER A 220 7.13 2.12 -14.03
C SER A 220 7.57 3.06 -15.16
N GLY A 221 8.04 4.27 -14.84
CA GLY A 221 8.38 5.28 -15.85
C GLY A 221 9.62 4.97 -16.69
N HIS A 222 10.47 4.02 -16.28
CA HIS A 222 11.75 3.79 -16.95
C HIS A 222 11.71 2.78 -18.11
N ASP A 223 10.64 1.98 -18.25
CA ASP A 223 10.55 0.91 -19.27
C ASP A 223 9.27 0.97 -20.13
N ALA A 224 8.61 2.15 -20.22
CA ALA A 224 7.34 2.29 -20.95
C ALA A 224 7.39 1.92 -22.46
N THR A 225 8.58 1.69 -23.02
CA THR A 225 8.76 1.25 -24.41
C THR A 225 8.82 -0.28 -24.59
N ALA A 226 8.96 -1.07 -23.52
CA ALA A 226 8.95 -2.52 -23.61
C ALA A 226 7.80 -3.05 -22.76
N HIS A 227 6.84 -3.75 -23.41
CA HIS A 227 5.83 -4.57 -22.75
C HIS A 227 6.47 -5.76 -22.00
N THR A 228 7.35 -5.47 -21.06
CA THR A 228 7.94 -6.47 -20.18
C THR A 228 6.87 -6.88 -19.19
N ASP A 229 6.56 -8.18 -19.19
CA ASP A 229 5.71 -8.79 -18.20
C ASP A 229 6.25 -8.43 -16.81
N PHE A 230 5.40 -7.88 -15.93
CA PHE A 230 5.78 -7.57 -14.54
C PHE A 230 6.34 -8.80 -13.80
N ASN A 231 6.08 -10.00 -14.32
CA ASN A 231 6.66 -11.25 -13.84
C ASN A 231 8.17 -11.37 -14.04
N THR A 232 8.79 -10.55 -14.88
CA THR A 232 10.23 -10.57 -15.16
C THR A 232 10.94 -9.27 -14.79
N ALA A 233 10.18 -8.25 -14.39
CA ALA A 233 10.75 -6.97 -14.00
C ALA A 233 11.63 -7.13 -12.75
N SER A 234 12.89 -6.73 -12.88
CA SER A 234 13.83 -6.64 -11.78
C SER A 234 14.46 -5.25 -11.78
N PHE A 235 14.63 -4.66 -10.60
CA PHE A 235 15.17 -3.31 -10.47
C PHE A 235 16.14 -3.21 -9.31
N ILE A 236 17.10 -2.30 -9.46
CA ILE A 236 18.14 -2.05 -8.47
C ILE A 236 18.04 -0.60 -8.03
N LYS A 237 17.97 -0.40 -6.73
CA LYS A 237 18.08 0.90 -6.08
C LYS A 237 19.37 0.98 -5.30
N HIS A 238 20.02 2.13 -5.35
CA HIS A 238 21.25 2.37 -4.64
C HIS A 238 21.13 3.66 -3.84
N ALA A 239 21.37 3.60 -2.53
CA ALA A 239 21.25 4.74 -1.62
C ALA A 239 22.48 4.85 -0.74
N ARG A 240 23.23 5.94 -0.88
CA ARG A 240 24.37 6.23 -0.02
C ARG A 240 23.90 6.48 1.42
N LEU A 241 24.57 5.85 2.37
CA LEU A 241 24.32 6.10 3.80
C LEU A 241 25.14 7.33 4.23
N PRO A 242 24.52 8.35 4.85
CA PRO A 242 25.23 9.57 5.24
C PRO A 242 26.44 9.29 6.12
N ARG A 243 27.44 10.18 6.00
CA ARG A 243 28.64 10.17 6.85
C ARG A 243 29.39 8.83 6.84
N SER A 244 29.28 8.09 5.74
CA SER A 244 29.89 6.77 5.60
C SER A 244 30.43 6.52 4.20
N VAL A 245 31.24 5.48 4.09
CA VAL A 245 31.72 4.90 2.84
C VAL A 245 30.77 3.82 2.31
N TRP A 246 29.62 3.60 2.96
CA TRP A 246 28.67 2.56 2.59
C TRP A 246 27.47 3.09 1.83
N ALA A 247 26.88 2.20 1.05
CA ALA A 247 25.59 2.41 0.44
C ALA A 247 24.76 1.13 0.53
N ALA A 248 23.46 1.31 0.75
CA ALA A 248 22.49 0.23 0.67
C ALA A 248 22.08 0.05 -0.80
N ARG A 249 22.31 -1.15 -1.31
CA ARG A 249 21.85 -1.61 -2.61
C ARG A 249 20.67 -2.54 -2.40
N VAL A 250 19.51 -2.18 -2.94
CA VAL A 250 18.29 -2.97 -2.82
C VAL A 250 17.86 -3.43 -4.18
N MET A 251 17.74 -4.75 -4.35
CA MET A 251 17.34 -5.39 -5.59
C MET A 251 15.99 -6.05 -5.37
N TRP A 252 15.08 -5.84 -6.30
CA TRP A 252 13.78 -6.50 -6.33
C TRP A 252 13.67 -7.33 -7.59
N GLY A 253 13.20 -8.56 -7.48
CA GLY A 253 12.91 -9.38 -8.65
C GLY A 253 12.08 -10.62 -8.32
N VAL A 254 11.58 -11.27 -9.37
CA VAL A 254 10.88 -12.56 -9.26
C VAL A 254 11.89 -13.66 -9.59
N TRP A 255 12.29 -14.44 -8.59
CA TRP A 255 13.30 -15.50 -8.75
C TRP A 255 12.67 -16.88 -8.99
N TYR A 256 13.54 -17.89 -9.11
CA TYR A 256 13.19 -19.28 -9.38
C TYR A 256 11.98 -19.72 -8.54
N ARG A 257 10.95 -20.29 -9.20
CA ARG A 257 9.62 -20.65 -8.66
C ARG A 257 8.61 -19.53 -8.47
N GLY A 258 8.86 -18.32 -8.97
CA GLY A 258 7.87 -17.24 -9.00
C GLY A 258 7.71 -16.49 -7.67
N ASN A 259 8.66 -16.68 -6.74
CA ASN A 259 8.68 -15.93 -5.48
C ASN A 259 9.36 -14.58 -5.71
N CYS A 260 8.73 -13.51 -5.21
CA CYS A 260 9.32 -12.19 -5.18
C CYS A 260 10.41 -12.17 -4.10
N THR A 261 11.63 -11.82 -4.49
CA THR A 261 12.78 -11.71 -3.60
C THR A 261 13.25 -10.27 -3.56
N VAL A 262 13.54 -9.79 -2.36
CA VAL A 262 14.16 -8.49 -2.10
C VAL A 262 15.54 -8.77 -1.52
N ALA A 263 16.58 -8.55 -2.31
CA ALA A 263 17.95 -8.68 -1.86
C ALA A 263 18.45 -7.31 -1.38
N ILE A 264 19.02 -7.28 -0.18
CA ILE A 264 19.55 -6.09 0.46
C ILE A 264 21.03 -6.33 0.67
N ASP A 265 21.84 -5.47 0.08
CA ASP A 265 23.28 -5.58 0.08
C ASP A 265 23.90 -4.26 0.51
N ILE A 266 25.08 -4.34 1.15
CA ILE A 266 25.86 -3.17 1.54
C ILE A 266 27.10 -3.15 0.67
N VAL A 267 27.30 -2.04 -0.04
CA VAL A 267 28.48 -1.86 -0.90
C VAL A 267 29.28 -0.65 -0.46
N LEU A 268 30.57 -0.67 -0.77
CA LEU A 268 31.41 0.51 -0.61
C LEU A 268 31.06 1.52 -1.73
N CYS A 269 30.57 2.71 -1.37
CA CYS A 269 30.40 3.85 -2.26
C CYS A 269 31.27 5.01 -1.73
N THR A 270 32.41 5.23 -2.39
CA THR A 270 33.36 6.32 -2.08
C THR A 270 32.84 7.71 -2.45
N GLY A 271 31.61 7.82 -2.94
CA GLY A 271 30.89 9.09 -3.05
C GLY A 271 30.54 9.57 -4.46
N CYS A 272 30.75 8.73 -5.49
CA CYS A 272 30.38 9.04 -6.88
C CYS A 272 28.89 8.81 -7.20
N CYS A 273 28.10 8.37 -6.22
CA CYS A 273 26.73 7.94 -6.43
C CYS A 273 25.80 9.16 -6.53
N ARG A 274 25.15 9.37 -7.70
CA ARG A 274 24.07 10.34 -7.88
C ARG A 274 22.99 10.08 -6.80
N GLY A 275 22.43 11.14 -6.21
CA GLY A 275 21.66 11.09 -4.96
C GLY A 275 20.52 10.06 -4.87
N PRO A 276 19.90 9.92 -3.67
CA PRO A 276 19.06 8.77 -3.24
C PRO A 276 17.78 8.47 -4.04
N LEU A 277 17.52 9.22 -5.11
CA LEU A 277 16.33 9.13 -5.95
C LEU A 277 16.60 8.59 -7.37
N ALA A 278 17.86 8.42 -7.77
CA ALA A 278 18.16 7.91 -9.11
C ALA A 278 17.98 6.40 -9.17
N TRP A 279 17.02 5.95 -9.98
CA TRP A 279 16.86 4.54 -10.33
C TRP A 279 17.79 4.16 -11.47
N LYS A 280 18.37 2.97 -11.40
CA LYS A 280 19.04 2.36 -12.55
C LYS A 280 18.26 1.09 -12.90
N PRO A 281 17.48 1.08 -13.99
CA PRO A 281 16.93 -0.17 -14.49
C PRO A 281 18.11 -1.10 -14.77
N SER A 282 18.07 -2.31 -14.21
CA SER A 282 19.02 -3.35 -14.58
C SER A 282 18.42 -4.05 -15.77
N THR A 283 18.82 -3.65 -16.98
CA THR A 283 18.59 -4.49 -18.15
C THR A 283 19.18 -5.85 -17.84
N THR A 284 18.44 -6.92 -18.16
CA THR A 284 18.56 -8.31 -17.71
C THR A 284 19.91 -9.02 -17.96
N ASP A 285 20.99 -8.30 -18.25
CA ASP A 285 22.35 -8.81 -18.28
C ASP A 285 22.92 -8.96 -16.85
N TRP A 286 22.21 -9.74 -16.04
CA TRP A 286 22.62 -10.12 -14.69
C TRP A 286 23.90 -10.96 -14.69
N ASN A 287 24.33 -11.46 -15.85
CA ASN A 287 25.59 -12.16 -16.01
C ASN A 287 26.82 -11.25 -15.85
N GLY A 288 26.66 -9.93 -15.96
CA GLY A 288 27.75 -8.95 -15.89
C GLY A 288 27.83 -8.16 -14.58
N ILE A 289 26.80 -8.21 -13.73
CA ILE A 289 26.89 -7.63 -12.39
C ILE A 289 27.42 -8.74 -11.49
N GLU A 290 28.59 -8.53 -10.89
CA GLU A 290 29.07 -9.26 -9.70
C GLU A 290 28.09 -9.01 -8.55
N THR A 291 26.88 -9.53 -8.70
CA THR A 291 26.04 -9.84 -7.57
C THR A 291 26.67 -11.10 -6.97
N PRO A 292 26.88 -11.14 -5.65
CA PRO A 292 26.95 -12.45 -5.01
C PRO A 292 25.65 -13.13 -5.43
N GLY A 293 25.74 -14.11 -6.34
CA GLY A 293 24.56 -14.80 -6.85
C GLY A 293 23.73 -15.25 -5.66
N PRO A 294 22.37 -15.32 -5.79
CA PRO A 294 21.52 -15.76 -4.69
C PRO A 294 22.17 -17.00 -4.12
N MET A 295 22.65 -16.87 -2.87
CA MET A 295 23.58 -17.82 -2.29
C MET A 295 22.91 -19.17 -2.47
N GLN A 296 23.43 -20.00 -3.40
CA GLN A 296 22.79 -21.25 -3.74
C GLN A 296 22.60 -21.95 -2.41
N GLU A 297 21.34 -22.08 -2.02
CA GLU A 297 20.96 -22.64 -0.73
C GLU A 297 21.69 -23.97 -0.71
N LEU A 298 22.77 -24.03 0.08
CA LEU A 298 23.75 -25.12 0.05
C LEU A 298 22.92 -26.38 0.18
N THR A 299 22.74 -27.09 -0.93
CA THR A 299 21.84 -28.23 -1.00
C THR A 299 22.40 -29.19 0.02
N ARG A 300 21.80 -29.24 1.22
CA ARG A 300 22.23 -30.20 2.23
C ARG A 300 22.13 -31.55 1.54
N PRO A 301 23.22 -32.32 1.47
CA PRO A 301 23.13 -33.65 0.90
C PRO A 301 21.99 -34.38 1.62
N PRO A 302 21.15 -35.12 0.88
CA PRO A 302 20.04 -35.82 1.49
C PRO A 302 20.57 -36.65 2.65
N PRO A 303 19.88 -36.65 3.82
CA PRO A 303 20.27 -37.53 4.91
C PRO A 303 20.32 -38.94 4.35
N SER A 304 21.49 -39.57 4.43
CA SER A 304 21.67 -40.97 4.09
C SER A 304 20.58 -41.77 4.80
N MET A 305 19.71 -42.41 4.03
CA MET A 305 18.69 -43.33 4.51
C MET A 305 19.35 -44.44 5.33
N GLY A 306 19.37 -44.27 6.64
CA GLY A 306 19.48 -45.36 7.61
C GLY A 306 18.08 -45.72 8.07
N CYS A 307 17.65 -46.94 7.74
CA CYS A 307 16.35 -47.49 8.13
C CYS A 307 16.19 -47.56 9.66
N ALA A 308 15.05 -47.12 10.18
CA ALA A 308 14.39 -47.77 11.31
C ALA A 308 12.91 -47.33 11.37
N TRP A 309 12.03 -48.32 11.23
CA TRP A 309 10.60 -48.23 11.49
C TRP A 309 10.33 -48.00 12.98
N MET A 310 9.38 -47.13 13.32
CA MET A 310 8.36 -47.41 14.33
C MET A 310 7.21 -46.41 14.20
N GLY A 311 6.01 -46.94 14.04
CA GLY A 311 4.81 -46.17 13.75
C GLY A 311 4.26 -45.42 14.96
N PHE A 312 3.60 -44.31 14.69
CA PHE A 312 2.59 -43.74 15.58
C PHE A 312 1.39 -43.26 14.78
N LYS A 313 0.22 -43.78 15.17
CA LYS A 313 -1.11 -43.31 14.78
C LYS A 313 -1.30 -41.91 15.38
N CYS A 314 -1.72 -40.95 14.57
CA CYS A 314 -2.33 -39.72 15.09
C CYS A 314 -3.80 -39.67 14.63
N SER A 315 -4.68 -39.84 15.60
CA SER A 315 -6.12 -39.72 15.47
C SER A 315 -6.53 -38.25 15.35
N LEU A 316 -7.45 -38.01 14.43
CA LEU A 316 -8.18 -36.76 14.23
C LEU A 316 -9.10 -36.52 15.45
N PHE A 317 -8.90 -35.43 16.18
CA PHE A 317 -9.87 -34.94 17.16
C PHE A 317 -10.54 -33.68 16.63
N ILE A 318 -11.84 -33.79 16.35
CA ILE A 318 -12.77 -32.67 16.16
C ILE A 318 -13.27 -32.30 17.56
N SER A 319 -13.06 -31.05 17.99
CA SER A 319 -13.77 -30.49 19.14
C SER A 319 -14.70 -29.37 18.68
N LEU A 320 -15.99 -29.66 18.77
CA LEU A 320 -17.06 -28.67 18.87
C LEU A 320 -17.09 -28.16 20.31
N ALA A 321 -17.16 -26.83 20.48
CA ALA A 321 -17.63 -26.23 21.71
C ALA A 321 -18.65 -25.14 21.37
N PHE A 322 -19.88 -25.35 21.87
CA PHE A 322 -20.99 -24.40 21.93
C PHE A 322 -20.88 -23.57 23.22
N GLY A 323 -21.40 -22.33 23.18
CA GLY A 323 -21.68 -21.50 24.37
C GLY A 323 -21.48 -20.01 24.06
N LEU A 324 -22.45 -19.34 23.46
CA LEU A 324 -23.59 -18.60 24.05
C LEU A 324 -23.22 -17.22 24.67
N ASN A 325 -23.95 -16.22 24.17
CA ASN A 325 -24.34 -14.93 24.75
C ASN A 325 -23.41 -13.72 24.54
N SER A 326 -23.75 -12.90 23.52
CA SER A 326 -24.25 -11.55 23.79
C SER A 326 -25.04 -11.01 22.60
N VAL A 327 -26.20 -10.46 22.91
CA VAL A 327 -27.25 -9.96 22.02
C VAL A 327 -26.82 -8.63 21.41
N THR A 328 -26.94 -8.46 20.10
CA THR A 328 -27.12 -7.13 19.51
C THR A 328 -28.22 -7.20 18.47
N THR A 329 -29.28 -6.49 18.79
CA THR A 329 -30.57 -6.38 18.12
C THR A 329 -30.40 -5.91 16.67
N ALA A 330 -30.81 -6.74 15.70
CA ALA A 330 -31.06 -6.28 14.34
C ALA A 330 -32.55 -5.94 14.21
N ILE A 331 -32.85 -4.67 13.92
CA ILE A 331 -34.21 -4.23 13.58
C ILE A 331 -34.49 -4.71 12.15
N ALA A 332 -35.39 -5.69 12.02
CA ALA A 332 -35.94 -6.11 10.74
C ALA A 332 -37.30 -5.44 10.54
N ILE A 333 -37.41 -4.58 9.53
CA ILE A 333 -38.68 -4.02 9.09
C ILE A 333 -39.34 -5.02 8.15
N ARG A 334 -40.49 -5.56 8.54
CA ARG A 334 -41.32 -6.49 7.77
C ARG A 334 -42.44 -5.70 7.11
N LEU A 335 -42.47 -5.66 5.78
CA LEU A 335 -43.63 -5.18 5.02
C LEU A 335 -44.16 -6.37 4.20
N SER A 336 -45.42 -6.73 4.45
CA SER A 336 -46.16 -7.76 3.72
C SER A 336 -46.93 -7.14 2.55
N GLY A 337 -46.90 -7.78 1.38
CA GLY A 337 -47.77 -7.44 0.25
C GLY A 337 -47.51 -8.37 -0.95
N ALA A 338 -48.58 -8.85 -1.58
CA ALA A 338 -48.64 -10.00 -2.48
C ALA A 338 -48.00 -9.80 -3.88
N MET A 339 -47.71 -10.93 -4.53
CA MET A 339 -47.14 -11.09 -5.87
C MET A 339 -47.91 -10.33 -6.98
N ALA A 340 -47.18 -9.60 -7.84
CA ALA A 340 -47.13 -9.84 -9.29
C ALA A 340 -46.12 -8.91 -10.00
N THR A 341 -45.32 -9.50 -10.89
CA THR A 341 -44.49 -8.92 -11.97
C THR A 341 -43.18 -8.16 -11.66
N SER A 342 -42.14 -8.65 -12.35
CA SER A 342 -40.96 -7.94 -12.89
C SER A 342 -39.69 -7.73 -12.03
N SER A 343 -38.60 -8.30 -12.56
CA SER A 343 -37.21 -7.80 -12.55
C SER A 343 -36.36 -7.84 -11.26
N LYS A 344 -35.27 -8.62 -11.36
CA LYS A 344 -33.91 -8.45 -10.80
C LYS A 344 -33.59 -8.88 -9.34
N THR A 345 -32.97 -10.07 -9.27
CA THR A 345 -31.55 -10.33 -8.93
C THR A 345 -30.89 -9.64 -7.72
N LEU A 346 -30.34 -10.49 -6.83
CA LEU A 346 -29.17 -10.38 -5.94
C LEU A 346 -28.63 -8.99 -5.53
N ARG A 347 -28.30 -8.85 -4.24
CA ARG A 347 -26.92 -9.01 -3.69
C ARG A 347 -26.87 -8.68 -2.19
N GLN A 348 -26.33 -9.61 -1.39
CA GLN A 348 -25.56 -9.27 -0.18
C GLN A 348 -24.16 -8.83 -0.61
N ILE A 349 -23.49 -7.94 0.15
CA ILE A 349 -22.04 -7.91 0.41
C ILE A 349 -21.61 -6.60 1.15
N TRP A 350 -20.62 -6.75 2.04
CA TRP A 350 -19.76 -5.78 2.76
C TRP A 350 -20.29 -5.13 4.06
N VAL A 351 -19.84 -5.69 5.21
CA VAL A 351 -19.74 -4.98 6.49
C VAL A 351 -18.27 -5.00 6.91
N GLY A 352 -17.63 -3.83 6.91
CA GLY A 352 -16.29 -3.62 7.47
C GLY A 352 -16.40 -3.25 8.95
N ARG A 353 -15.68 -3.98 9.80
CA ARG A 353 -15.58 -3.79 11.25
C ARG A 353 -14.78 -2.52 11.55
N VAL A 354 -15.36 -1.58 12.31
CA VAL A 354 -14.63 -0.49 12.98
C VAL A 354 -14.21 -1.02 14.34
N ILE A 355 -12.90 -1.04 14.62
CA ILE A 355 -12.35 -1.32 15.96
C ILE A 355 -12.11 0.04 16.61
N GLN A 356 -12.70 0.23 17.79
CA GLN A 356 -12.43 1.36 18.70
C GLN A 356 -11.06 1.20 19.36
#